data_AF-A0AAC9HHC3-F1
#
_entry.id   AF-A0AAC9HHC3-F1
#
_cell.length_a   1.000
_cell.length_b   1.000
_cell.length_c   1.000
_cell.angle_alpha   90.00
_cell.angle_beta   90.00
_cell.angle_gamma   90.00
#
_symmetry.space_group_name_H-M   'P 1'
#
loop_
_entity.id
_entity.type
_entity.pdbx_description
1 polymer ?
#
loop_
_entity_poly.entity_id
_entity_poly.type
_entity_poly.pdbx_seq_one_letter_code
_entity_poly.pdbx_strand_id
1 'polypeptide(L)' 'MLRLKQIRLQRGLSLTRLCQLTGIHPSNLSRIEKGLIYPYPGWRKRLTEAIGVPEDILFEVVKDENSGRTA' A
#
# COMPACT_ATOMS: atom_id res chain seq x y z
N MET A 1 -1.57 -10.06 0.50
CA MET A 1 -1.66 -8.58 0.37
C MET A 1 -0.29 -8.05 -0.07
N LEU A 2 -0.19 -6.78 -0.47
CA LEU A 2 1.13 -6.16 -0.69
C LEU A 2 1.71 -5.63 0.62
N ARG A 3 3.04 -5.72 0.79
CA ARG A 3 3.79 -5.19 1.95
C ARG A 3 3.53 -3.69 2.18
N LEU A 4 3.15 -2.96 1.13
CA LEU A 4 2.61 -1.60 1.17
C LEU A 4 1.65 -1.35 2.34
N LYS A 5 0.65 -2.22 2.54
CA LYS A 5 -0.35 -2.05 3.62
C LYS A 5 0.29 -2.19 5.00
N GLN A 6 1.18 -3.17 5.19
CA GLN A 6 1.89 -3.37 6.45
C GLN A 6 2.75 -2.16 6.80
N ILE A 7 3.58 -1.69 5.85
CA ILE A 7 4.45 -0.54 6.05
C ILE A 7 3.63 0.73 6.34
N ARG A 8 2.53 0.93 5.61
CA ARG A 8 1.63 2.07 5.86
C ARG A 8 1.11 2.05 7.30
N LEU A 9 0.61 0.90 7.76
CA LEU A 9 0.07 0.75 9.12
C LEU A 9 1.16 0.87 10.20
N GLN A 10 2.32 0.27 10.00
CA GLN A 10 3.47 0.40 10.91
C GLN A 10 3.91 1.85 11.10
N ARG A 11 3.72 2.70 10.08
CA ARG A 11 4.02 4.13 10.12
C ARG A 11 2.86 5.00 10.63
N GLY A 12 1.76 4.39 11.08
CA GLY A 12 0.58 5.13 11.53
C GLY A 12 -0.13 5.92 10.42
N LEU A 13 0.15 5.62 9.15
CA LEU A 13 -0.47 6.32 8.02
C LEU A 13 -1.86 5.73 7.75
N SER A 14 -2.88 6.58 7.72
CA SER A 14 -4.19 6.17 7.22
C SER A 14 -4.16 6.00 5.69
N LEU A 15 -5.09 5.22 5.15
CA LEU A 15 -5.26 5.10 3.70
C LEU A 15 -5.50 6.48 3.06
N THR A 16 -6.37 7.28 3.66
CA THR A 16 -6.67 8.66 3.22
C THR A 16 -5.44 9.54 3.21
N ARG A 17 -4.58 9.44 4.23
CA ARG A 17 -3.33 10.22 4.29
C ARG A 17 -2.38 9.82 3.16
N LEU A 18 -2.24 8.52 2.89
CA LEU A 18 -1.42 8.06 1.77
C LEU A 18 -2.02 8.48 0.41
N CYS A 19 -3.36 8.51 0.27
CA CYS A 19 -4.02 9.04 -0.93
C CYS A 19 -3.69 10.52 -1.16
N GLN A 20 -3.67 11.34 -0.10
CA GLN A 20 -3.31 12.76 -0.20
C GLN A 20 -1.85 12.94 -0.64
N LEU A 21 -0.92 12.17 -0.07
CA LEU A 21 0.51 12.23 -0.40
C LEU A 21 0.78 11.78 -1.84
N THR A 22 0.08 10.73 -2.27
CA THR A 22 0.32 10.09 -3.56
C THR A 22 -0.62 10.56 -4.65
N GLY A 23 -1.64 11.36 -4.35
CA GLY A 23 -2.72 11.73 -5.28
C GLY A 23 -3.35 10.55 -6.03
N ILE A 24 -3.37 9.35 -5.43
CA ILE A 24 -4.05 8.16 -5.95
C ILE A 24 -5.42 8.08 -5.28
N HIS A 25 -6.47 7.79 -6.06
CA HIS A 25 -7.82 7.67 -5.52
C HIS A 25 -7.91 6.51 -4.48
N PRO A 26 -8.66 6.67 -3.36
CA PRO A 26 -8.75 5.67 -2.31
C PRO A 26 -9.17 4.27 -2.77
N SER A 27 -10.09 4.18 -3.74
CA SER A 27 -10.51 2.88 -4.29
C SER A 27 -9.37 2.15 -4.99
N ASN A 28 -8.53 2.87 -5.73
CA ASN A 28 -7.37 2.31 -6.42
C ASN A 28 -6.30 1.91 -5.42
N LEU A 29 -5.98 2.77 -4.45
CA LEU A 29 -4.97 2.49 -3.45
C LEU A 29 -5.34 1.27 -2.58
N SER A 30 -6.60 1.15 -2.18
CA SER A 30 -7.12 -0.03 -1.46
C SER A 30 -7.00 -1.32 -2.28
N ARG A 31 -7.30 -1.27 -3.58
CA ARG A 31 -7.15 -2.42 -4.49
C ARG A 31 -5.68 -2.78 -4.70
N ILE A 32 -4.79 -1.80 -4.80
CA ILE A 32 -3.33 -2.02 -4.88
C ILE A 32 -2.84 -2.72 -3.62
N GLU A 33 -3.18 -2.22 -2.43
CA GLU A 33 -2.79 -2.82 -1.14
C GLU A 33 -3.21 -4.29 -1.01
N LYS A 34 -4.38 -4.63 -1.57
CA LYS A 34 -4.89 -6.00 -1.60
C LYS A 34 -4.25 -6.87 -2.69
N GLY A 35 -3.50 -6.28 -3.63
CA GLY A 35 -2.95 -6.96 -4.81
C GLY A 35 -3.98 -7.23 -5.91
N LEU A 36 -5.14 -6.56 -5.87
CA LEU A 36 -6.24 -6.75 -6.83
C LEU A 36 -6.01 -6.01 -8.15
N ILE A 37 -5.16 -4.99 -8.15
CA ILE A 37 -4.73 -4.30 -9.37
C ILE A 37 -3.23 -4.07 -9.33
N TYR A 38 -2.62 -4.16 -10.51
CA TYR A 38 -1.21 -3.84 -10.68
C TYR A 38 -1.03 -2.31 -10.78
N PRO A 39 -0.19 -1.68 -9.95
CA PRO A 39 0.10 -0.25 -10.07
C PRO A 39 1.04 0.02 -11.25
N TYR A 40 0.66 0.93 -12.12
CA TYR A 40 1.52 1.41 -13.22
C TYR A 40 2.81 2.07 -12.70
N PRO A 41 3.90 2.13 -13.50
CA PRO A 41 5.19 2.67 -13.06
C PRO A 41 5.12 4.05 -12.38
N GLY A 42 4.28 4.97 -12.91
CA GLY A 42 4.09 6.28 -12.29
C GLY A 42 3.48 6.23 -10.89
N TRP A 43 2.58 5.27 -10.62
CA TRP A 43 2.03 5.07 -9.27
C TRP A 43 3.04 4.40 -8.35
N ARG A 44 3.84 3.46 -8.85
CA ARG A 44 4.91 2.82 -8.08
C ARG A 44 5.91 3.84 -7.57
N LYS A 45 6.39 4.72 -8.47
CA LYS A 45 7.26 5.85 -8.11
C LYS A 45 6.65 6.74 -7.02
N ARG A 46 5.41 7.22 -7.20
CA ARG A 46 4.73 8.08 -6.20
C ARG A 46 4.59 7.39 -4.84
N LEU A 47 4.29 6.09 -4.83
CA LEU A 47 4.17 5.30 -3.60
C LEU A 47 5.53 5.15 -2.90
N THR A 48 6.59 4.86 -3.66
CA THR A 48 7.95 4.74 -3.12
C THR A 48 8.49 6.06 -2.60
N GLU A 49 8.15 7.18 -3.24
CA GLU A 49 8.55 8.53 -2.79
C GLU A 49 7.79 8.92 -1.52
N ALA A 50 6.48 8.67 -1.47
CA ALA A 50 5.66 9.00 -0.30
C ALA A 50 6.01 8.14 0.93
N ILE A 51 6.50 6.92 0.73
CA ILE A 51 6.86 5.99 1.80
C ILE A 51 8.38 5.93 2.01
N GLY A 52 9.22 6.36 1.07
CA GLY A 52 10.68 6.24 1.18
C GLY A 52 11.14 4.79 1.35
N VAL A 53 10.51 3.85 0.64
CA VAL A 53 10.90 2.42 0.63
C VAL A 53 11.07 1.96 -0.83
N PRO A 54 12.12 1.20 -1.15
CA PRO A 54 12.35 0.63 -2.48
C PRO A 54 11.19 -0.21 -3.03
N GLU A 55 11.05 -0.27 -4.36
CA GLU A 55 9.94 -0.96 -5.03
C GLU A 55 9.89 -2.47 -4.75
N ASP A 56 11.04 -3.12 -4.75
CA ASP A 56 11.20 -4.56 -4.51
C ASP A 56 10.66 -4.96 -3.13
N ILE A 57 10.88 -4.11 -2.13
CA ILE A 57 10.34 -4.29 -0.79
C ILE A 57 8.85 -3.91 -0.75
N LEU A 58 8.49 -2.73 -1.28
CA LEU A 58 7.15 -2.16 -1.10
C LEU A 58 6.04 -2.99 -1.75
N PHE A 59 6.35 -3.62 -2.89
CA PHE A 59 5.40 -4.40 -3.69
C PHE A 59 5.54 -5.92 -3.52
N GLU A 60 6.30 -6.37 -2.52
CA GLU A 60 6.37 -7.79 -2.16
C GLU A 60 4.99 -8.32 -1.71
N VAL A 61 4.65 -9.54 -2.12
CA VAL A 61 3.43 -10.22 -1.68
C VAL A 61 3.68 -10.87 -0.31
N VAL A 62 2.92 -10.41 0.69
CA VAL A 62 2.99 -10.92 2.07
C VAL A 62 1.66 -11.57 2.48
N LYS A 63 1.74 -12.56 3.37
CA LYS A 63 0.56 -13.20 3.96
C LYS A 63 -0.19 -12.19 4.83
N ASP A 64 -1.51 -12.17 4.73
CA ASP A 64 -2.35 -11.39 5.64
C ASP A 64 -2.59 -12.19 6.92
N GLU A 65 -1.68 -12.03 7.89
CA GLU A 65 -1.79 -12.67 9.21
C GLU A 65 -2.98 -12.15 10.02
N ASN A 66 -3.65 -11.07 9.58
CA ASN A 66 -4.77 -10.47 10.30
C ASN A 66 -6.15 -10.95 9.81
N SER A 67 -6.18 -11.96 8.93
CA SER A 67 -7.42 -12.54 8.34
C SER A 67 -8.24 -13.38 9.32
N GLY A 68 -7.79 -13.56 10.58
CA GLY A 68 -8.38 -14.47 11.55
C GLY A 68 -8.90 -13.83 12.85
N ARG A 69 -9.02 -12.50 12.94
CA ARG A 69 -9.60 -11.84 14.12
C ARG A 69 -10.90 -11.12 13.77
N THR A 70 -11.95 -11.90 13.60
CA THR A 70 -13.31 -11.49 13.98
C THR A 70 -13.44 -11.80 15.47
N ALA A 71 -13.38 -10.77 16.30
CA ALA A 71 -13.91 -10.79 17.66
C ALA A 71 -15.22 -10.00 17.64
#